data_AF-A0A920V2K5-F1
#
_entry.id   AF-A0A920V2K5-F1
#
_cell.length_a   1.000
_cell.length_b   1.000
_cell.length_c   1.000
_cell.angle_alpha   90.00
_cell.angle_beta   90.00
_cell.angle_gamma   90.00
#
_symmetry.space_group_name_H-M   'P 1'
#
loop_
_entity.id
_entity.type
_entity.pdbx_description
1 polymer ?
#
loop_
_entity_poly.entity_id
_entity_poly.type
_entity_poly.pdbx_seq_one_letter_code
_entity_poly.pdbx_strand_id
1 'polypeptide(L)'
;MSTTDDYEIRVVTGLKRITGFRLEALTDPSLGFQGPGRKANFVLTEFAVSLQHGTTKPRKLDFAGAVADHSEESWKVAGAIDPSKTTGWGVWDGVNNTAQDRQAVFRLKQPVEIAEGSILVVTLRHQSRFKEHLLGHFRISATDTPRPGLDTATVPPADILELVRKQVPNLKTGQLKRLSEYHRRPPTPPERPADWNRSTGPPDNGTRAA
;
A
#
# COMPACT_ATOMS: atom_id res chain seq x y z
N MET A 1 9.58 -3.77 19.24
CA MET A 1 8.71 -3.32 18.13
C MET A 1 9.51 -2.34 17.27
N SER A 2 9.38 -2.40 15.95
CA SER A 2 10.16 -1.53 15.06
C SER A 2 9.74 -0.06 15.21
N THR A 3 10.70 0.86 15.27
CA THR A 3 10.44 2.30 15.43
C THR A 3 10.10 2.99 14.11
N THR A 4 10.50 2.39 12.99
CA THR A 4 10.24 2.78 11.60
C THR A 4 9.99 1.51 10.79
N ASP A 5 9.26 1.56 9.68
CA ASP A 5 8.97 0.37 8.89
C ASP A 5 8.80 0.73 7.41
N ASP A 6 9.26 -0.17 6.54
CA ASP A 6 9.21 0.00 5.08
C ASP A 6 8.43 -1.18 4.51
N TYR A 7 7.34 -0.89 3.80
CA TYR A 7 6.55 -1.92 3.14
C TYR A 7 6.94 -1.98 1.67
N GLU A 8 7.19 -3.20 1.17
CA GLU A 8 7.29 -3.48 -0.27
C GLU A 8 6.11 -4.37 -0.67
N ILE A 9 5.26 -3.85 -1.55
CA ILE A 9 4.12 -4.57 -2.11
C ILE A 9 4.39 -4.83 -3.58
N ARG A 10 4.39 -6.10 -3.99
CA ARG A 10 4.59 -6.52 -5.37
C ARG A 10 3.27 -7.02 -5.93
N VAL A 11 2.80 -6.39 -7.00
CA VAL A 11 1.46 -6.64 -7.56
C VAL A 11 1.49 -6.67 -9.07
N VAL A 12 0.72 -7.60 -9.64
CA VAL A 12 0.40 -7.66 -11.07
C VAL A 12 -0.97 -7.01 -11.28
N THR A 13 -1.11 -6.25 -12.35
CA THR A 13 -2.36 -5.56 -12.71
C THR A 13 -2.87 -6.03 -14.07
N GLY A 14 -4.20 -6.02 -14.24
CA GLY A 14 -4.83 -6.21 -15.54
C GLY A 14 -4.95 -4.92 -16.37
N LEU A 15 -4.60 -3.77 -15.80
CA LEU A 15 -4.56 -2.51 -16.53
C LEU A 15 -3.42 -2.51 -17.56
N LYS A 16 -3.73 -2.09 -18.78
CA LYS A 16 -2.73 -1.91 -19.84
C LYS A 16 -2.00 -0.57 -19.76
N ARG A 17 -2.61 0.39 -19.06
CA ARG A 17 -2.11 1.76 -18.89
C ARG A 17 -2.42 2.24 -17.47
N ILE A 18 -1.51 3.00 -16.87
CA ILE A 18 -1.72 3.63 -15.56
C ILE A 18 -1.41 5.12 -15.66
N THR A 19 -2.27 5.94 -15.08
CA THR A 19 -2.13 7.39 -14.96
C THR A 19 -1.96 7.84 -13.52
N GLY A 20 -2.30 7.01 -12.54
CA GLY A 20 -2.11 7.30 -11.13
C GLY A 20 -2.50 6.17 -10.20
N PHE A 21 -2.29 6.41 -8.91
CA PHE A 21 -2.53 5.48 -7.82
C PHE A 21 -3.34 6.15 -6.72
N ARG A 22 -4.16 5.40 -6.00
CA ARG A 22 -4.82 5.83 -4.76
C ARG A 22 -4.34 4.94 -3.62
N LEU A 23 -3.91 5.56 -2.53
CA LEU A 23 -3.67 4.93 -1.24
C LEU A 23 -4.82 5.32 -0.31
N GLU A 24 -5.49 4.32 0.24
CA GLU A 24 -6.52 4.49 1.27
C GLU A 24 -5.97 3.93 2.57
N ALA A 25 -5.89 4.78 3.60
CA ALA A 25 -5.51 4.42 4.95
C ALA A 25 -6.80 4.22 5.74
N LEU A 26 -7.06 2.97 6.13
CA LEU A 26 -8.35 2.54 6.66
C LEU A 26 -8.29 2.37 8.17
N THR A 27 -9.35 2.78 8.84
CA THR A 27 -9.59 2.45 10.24
C THR A 27 -9.91 0.97 10.39
N ASP A 28 -9.56 0.40 11.53
CA ASP A 28 -9.85 -1.00 11.85
C ASP A 28 -9.84 -1.20 13.37
N PRO A 29 -10.86 -1.88 13.96
CA PRO A 29 -10.91 -2.14 15.40
C PRO A 29 -9.70 -2.90 15.97
N SER A 30 -8.94 -3.62 15.15
CA SER A 30 -7.72 -4.30 15.55
C SER A 30 -6.50 -3.38 15.69
N LEU A 31 -6.57 -2.14 15.19
CA LEU A 31 -5.50 -1.15 15.30
C LEU A 31 -5.58 -0.39 16.62
N GLY A 32 -4.44 0.08 17.11
CA GLY A 32 -4.39 0.99 18.25
C GLY A 32 -5.20 2.26 17.95
N PHE A 33 -6.12 2.60 18.86
CA PHE A 33 -7.05 3.73 18.71
C PHE A 33 -7.91 3.68 17.44
N GLN A 34 -8.13 2.49 16.87
CA GLN A 34 -8.88 2.25 15.62
C GLN A 34 -8.22 2.77 14.34
N GLY A 35 -6.96 3.21 14.40
CA GLY A 35 -6.18 3.58 13.22
C GLY A 35 -6.30 5.06 12.80
N PRO A 36 -5.97 5.38 11.53
CA PRO A 36 -5.51 4.46 10.47
C PRO A 36 -4.03 4.01 10.59
N GLY A 37 -3.26 4.64 11.48
CA GLY A 37 -1.93 4.17 11.85
C GLY A 37 -1.96 3.02 12.85
N ARG A 38 -0.88 2.23 12.93
CA ARG A 38 -0.75 1.13 13.92
C ARG A 38 -0.95 1.60 15.37
N LYS A 39 -0.65 2.88 15.65
CA LYS A 39 -0.92 3.58 16.91
C LYS A 39 -1.61 4.92 16.67
N ALA A 40 -2.84 4.90 16.14
CA ALA A 40 -3.61 6.07 15.68
C ALA A 40 -3.07 6.75 14.41
N ASN A 41 -1.89 7.36 14.47
CA ASN A 41 -1.35 8.18 13.38
C ASN A 41 -0.30 7.42 12.55
N PHE A 42 -0.08 7.89 11.32
CA PHE A 42 1.06 7.50 10.50
C PHE A 42 1.76 8.73 9.92
N VAL A 43 3.04 8.57 9.57
CA VAL A 43 3.78 9.54 8.76
C VAL A 43 4.48 8.79 7.64
N LEU A 44 3.90 8.87 6.44
CA LEU A 44 4.40 8.24 5.23
C LEU A 44 5.43 9.16 4.56
N THR A 45 6.70 8.86 4.74
CA THR A 45 7.82 9.64 4.18
C THR A 45 8.10 9.35 2.71
N GLU A 46 7.66 8.20 2.19
CA GLU A 46 7.75 7.91 0.76
C GLU A 46 6.59 7.01 0.30
N PHE A 47 5.91 7.42 -0.77
CA PHE A 47 5.11 6.59 -1.65
C PHE A 47 5.85 6.53 -2.99
N ALA A 48 6.45 5.38 -3.30
CA ALA A 48 7.13 5.16 -4.56
C ALA A 48 6.56 3.95 -5.29
N VAL A 49 6.55 4.02 -6.62
CA VAL A 49 6.19 2.88 -7.45
C VAL A 49 7.28 2.68 -8.50
N SER A 50 7.72 1.44 -8.66
CA SER A 50 8.61 1.03 -9.74
C SER A 50 7.93 -0.02 -10.61
N LEU A 51 8.18 0.05 -11.91
CA LEU A 51 7.76 -0.97 -12.87
C LEU A 51 8.93 -1.90 -13.17
N GLN A 52 8.74 -3.20 -12.95
CA GLN A 52 9.70 -4.23 -13.30
C GLN A 52 9.10 -5.14 -14.37
N HIS A 53 9.86 -5.47 -15.42
CA HIS A 53 9.45 -6.41 -16.45
C HIS A 53 10.55 -7.44 -16.70
N GLY A 54 10.28 -8.72 -16.45
CA GLY A 54 11.29 -9.78 -16.49
C GLY A 54 12.46 -9.51 -15.53
N THR A 55 13.68 -9.68 -16.04
CA THR A 55 14.94 -9.46 -15.30
C THR A 55 15.46 -8.03 -15.37
N THR A 56 14.72 -7.11 -16.01
CA THR A 56 15.16 -5.72 -16.13
C THR A 56 15.20 -5.03 -14.76
N LYS A 57 16.11 -4.06 -14.62
CA LYS A 57 16.16 -3.21 -13.43
C LYS A 57 14.82 -2.47 -13.27
N PRO A 58 14.21 -2.45 -12.08
CA PRO A 58 12.97 -1.71 -11.84
C PRO A 58 13.12 -0.23 -12.21
N ARG A 59 12.19 0.27 -13.02
CA ARG A 59 12.12 1.68 -13.40
C ARG A 59 11.18 2.42 -12.46
N LYS A 60 11.73 3.35 -11.66
CA LYS A 60 10.91 4.23 -10.81
C LYS A 60 9.98 5.09 -11.68
N LEU A 61 8.74 5.24 -11.24
CA LEU A 61 7.73 6.08 -11.87
C LEU A 61 7.72 7.46 -11.18
N ASP A 62 7.76 8.51 -11.97
CA ASP A 62 7.73 9.89 -11.46
C ASP A 62 6.29 10.38 -11.28
N PHE A 63 6.03 11.09 -10.19
CA PHE A 63 4.75 11.71 -9.90
C PHE A 63 4.76 13.19 -10.30
N ALA A 64 3.67 13.67 -10.90
CA ALA A 64 3.43 15.10 -11.12
C ALA A 64 2.85 15.79 -9.87
N GLY A 65 2.35 15.04 -8.91
CA GLY A 65 1.78 15.57 -7.69
C GLY A 65 0.94 14.55 -6.94
N ALA A 66 0.56 14.91 -5.72
CA ALA A 66 -0.34 14.15 -4.87
C ALA A 66 -1.39 15.07 -4.24
N VAL A 67 -2.59 14.55 -4.02
CA VAL A 67 -3.67 15.22 -3.30
C VAL A 67 -4.21 14.26 -2.25
N ALA A 68 -4.55 14.76 -1.07
CA ALA A 68 -5.15 13.99 0.01
C ALA A 68 -6.41 14.70 0.51
N ASP A 69 -7.34 13.93 1.06
CA ASP A 69 -8.53 14.47 1.71
C ASP A 69 -8.18 15.26 2.98
N HIS A 70 -7.12 14.83 3.67
CA HIS A 70 -6.58 15.49 4.85
C HIS A 70 -5.06 15.38 4.89
N SER A 71 -4.41 16.38 5.48
CA SER A 71 -3.00 16.34 5.85
C SER A 71 -2.75 17.22 7.05
N GLU A 72 -1.95 16.73 7.99
CA GLU A 72 -1.38 17.54 9.06
C GLU A 72 -0.60 18.73 8.47
N GLU A 73 -0.65 19.89 9.12
CA GLU A 73 -0.11 21.13 8.57
C GLU A 73 1.36 21.04 8.16
N SER A 74 2.19 20.36 8.95
CA SER A 74 3.62 20.17 8.67
C SER A 74 3.95 18.92 7.84
N TRP A 75 2.95 18.08 7.52
CA TRP A 75 3.13 16.80 6.81
C TRP A 75 2.13 16.65 5.67
N LYS A 76 2.23 17.58 4.71
CA LYS A 76 1.40 17.60 3.50
C LYS A 76 1.77 16.46 2.56
N VAL A 77 0.75 15.81 1.97
CA VAL A 77 0.92 14.64 1.09
C VAL A 77 1.94 14.80 -0.05
N ALA A 78 2.18 16.02 -0.54
CA ALA A 78 3.21 16.30 -1.54
C ALA A 78 4.63 15.89 -1.07
N GLY A 79 4.89 15.92 0.24
CA GLY A 79 6.15 15.46 0.81
C GLY A 79 6.34 13.94 0.76
N ALA A 80 5.33 13.16 0.42
CA ALA A 80 5.44 11.70 0.29
C ALA A 80 5.95 11.25 -1.09
N ILE A 81 5.97 12.13 -2.11
CA ILE A 81 6.53 11.78 -3.43
C ILE A 81 7.99 12.21 -3.61
N ASP A 82 8.56 12.91 -2.62
CA ASP A 82 9.96 13.29 -2.54
C ASP A 82 10.57 12.78 -1.22
N PRO A 83 11.37 11.70 -1.23
CA PRO A 83 11.74 10.99 -0.02
C PRO A 83 12.64 11.83 0.89
N SER A 84 12.16 12.09 2.11
CA SER A 84 12.93 12.71 3.19
C SER A 84 12.45 12.25 4.55
N LYS A 85 13.31 12.33 5.57
CA LYS A 85 12.93 12.05 6.97
C LYS A 85 12.14 13.19 7.62
N THR A 86 12.08 14.35 6.97
CA THR A 86 11.47 15.57 7.51
C THR A 86 10.23 16.03 6.74
N THR A 87 9.85 15.32 5.67
CA THR A 87 8.64 15.56 4.89
C THR A 87 7.92 14.25 4.64
N GLY A 88 6.63 14.31 4.33
CA GLY A 88 5.79 13.13 4.16
C GLY A 88 4.32 13.47 4.31
N TRP A 89 3.49 12.44 4.31
CA TRP A 89 2.06 12.55 4.58
C TRP A 89 1.74 12.09 5.99
N GLY A 90 1.26 13.01 6.83
CA GLY A 90 0.75 12.74 8.17
C GLY A 90 -0.73 13.12 8.27
N VAL A 91 -1.47 12.45 9.16
CA VAL A 91 -2.94 12.60 9.25
C VAL A 91 -3.42 12.96 10.65
N TRP A 92 -2.53 13.45 11.51
CA TRP A 92 -2.89 13.87 12.85
C TRP A 92 -3.88 15.04 12.81
N ASP A 93 -5.02 14.86 13.48
CA ASP A 93 -6.09 15.85 13.59
C ASP A 93 -6.60 15.96 15.04
N GLY A 94 -5.72 15.69 15.99
CA GLY A 94 -6.05 15.65 17.42
C GLY A 94 -6.59 14.29 17.89
N VAL A 95 -6.62 14.13 19.22
CA VAL A 95 -6.89 12.85 19.91
C VAL A 95 -8.25 12.24 19.53
N ASN A 96 -9.26 13.09 19.33
CA ASN A 96 -10.63 12.63 19.09
C ASN A 96 -11.00 12.54 17.60
N ASN A 97 -10.13 13.00 16.69
CA ASN A 97 -10.47 13.10 15.27
C ASN A 97 -9.52 12.31 14.36
N THR A 98 -8.38 11.81 14.87
CA THR A 98 -7.38 11.11 14.03
C THR A 98 -7.89 9.75 13.51
N ALA A 99 -8.81 9.10 14.23
CA ALA A 99 -9.38 7.80 13.86
C ALA A 99 -10.44 7.93 12.74
N GLN A 100 -9.98 8.25 11.53
CA GLN A 100 -10.80 8.36 10.33
C GLN A 100 -10.11 7.68 9.16
N ASP A 101 -10.92 7.14 8.24
CA ASP A 101 -10.40 6.73 6.95
C ASP A 101 -9.83 7.94 6.23
N ARG A 102 -8.66 7.77 5.62
CA ARG A 102 -7.94 8.81 4.87
C ARG A 102 -7.56 8.30 3.51
N GLN A 103 -7.37 9.21 2.57
CA GLN A 103 -6.98 8.83 1.22
C GLN A 103 -6.08 9.86 0.56
N ALA A 104 -5.18 9.36 -0.28
CA ALA A 104 -4.32 10.14 -1.13
C ALA A 104 -4.33 9.59 -2.55
N VAL A 105 -4.30 10.47 -3.53
CA VAL A 105 -4.17 10.16 -4.96
C VAL A 105 -2.85 10.73 -5.46
N PHE A 106 -2.06 9.87 -6.07
CA PHE A 106 -0.73 10.14 -6.62
C PHE A 106 -0.82 10.08 -8.15
N ARG A 107 -0.68 11.23 -8.80
CA ARG A 107 -0.79 11.34 -10.26
C ARG A 107 0.59 11.18 -10.90
N LEU A 108 0.72 10.28 -11.85
CA LEU A 108 1.96 10.11 -12.60
C LEU A 108 2.24 11.33 -13.47
N LYS A 109 3.53 11.65 -13.61
CA LYS A 109 3.99 12.72 -14.50
C LYS A 109 3.72 12.39 -15.96
N GLN A 110 3.85 11.13 -16.32
CA GLN A 110 3.48 10.59 -17.62
C GLN A 110 2.74 9.26 -17.41
N PRO A 111 1.67 8.99 -18.16
CA PRO A 111 1.05 7.69 -18.17
C PRO A 111 2.06 6.61 -18.53
N VAL A 112 1.93 5.45 -17.91
CA VAL A 112 2.80 4.30 -18.15
C VAL A 112 2.02 3.17 -18.79
N GLU A 113 2.56 2.63 -19.89
CA GLU A 113 2.06 1.39 -20.49
C GLU A 113 2.61 0.19 -19.71
N ILE A 114 1.74 -0.79 -19.50
CA ILE A 114 2.03 -2.00 -18.72
C ILE A 114 2.06 -3.18 -19.68
N ALA A 115 3.26 -3.68 -19.94
CA ALA A 115 3.44 -4.92 -20.69
C ALA A 115 2.94 -6.12 -19.87
N GLU A 116 2.47 -7.17 -20.55
CA GLU A 116 2.12 -8.43 -19.92
C GLU A 116 3.29 -8.99 -19.10
N GLY A 117 3.01 -9.53 -17.91
CA GLY A 117 4.05 -10.01 -16.99
C GLY A 117 4.83 -8.92 -16.24
N SER A 118 4.45 -7.64 -16.39
CA SER A 118 5.04 -6.56 -15.58
C SER A 118 4.57 -6.65 -14.12
N ILE A 119 5.48 -6.33 -13.20
CA ILE A 119 5.24 -6.24 -11.76
C ILE A 119 5.38 -4.78 -11.34
N LEU A 120 4.36 -4.29 -10.65
CA LEU A 120 4.44 -3.03 -9.92
C LEU A 120 5.00 -3.32 -8.52
N VAL A 121 6.07 -2.62 -8.17
CA VAL A 121 6.67 -2.64 -6.84
C VAL A 121 6.33 -1.32 -6.16
N VAL A 122 5.41 -1.36 -5.21
CA VAL A 122 5.01 -0.19 -4.42
C VAL A 122 5.78 -0.21 -3.11
N THR A 123 6.47 0.89 -2.82
CA THR A 123 7.25 1.09 -1.60
C THR A 123 6.59 2.16 -0.74
N LEU A 124 6.31 1.83 0.51
CA LEU A 124 5.78 2.74 1.53
C LEU A 124 6.80 2.88 2.66
N ARG A 125 7.40 4.05 2.84
CA ARG A 125 8.40 4.27 3.89
C ARG A 125 7.86 5.10 5.05
N HIS A 126 8.24 4.74 6.27
CA HIS A 126 7.91 5.48 7.49
C HIS A 126 9.19 5.83 8.25
N GLN A 127 9.98 6.74 7.69
CA GLN A 127 11.33 7.06 8.18
C GLN A 127 11.39 8.40 8.92
N SER A 128 10.24 8.91 9.37
CA SER A 128 10.16 10.18 10.09
C SER A 128 10.80 10.07 11.48
N ARG A 129 11.02 11.22 12.12
CA ARG A 129 11.45 11.27 13.54
C ARG A 129 10.41 10.71 14.52
N PHE A 130 9.14 10.59 14.11
CA PHE A 130 8.07 10.10 14.96
C PHE A 130 8.04 8.59 14.96
N LYS A 131 8.55 8.01 16.04
CA LYS A 131 8.60 6.56 16.22
C LYS A 131 7.18 6.00 16.23
N GLU A 132 7.01 4.82 15.62
CA GLU A 132 5.75 4.06 15.62
C GLU A 132 4.58 4.70 14.86
N HIS A 133 4.79 5.83 14.16
CA HIS A 133 3.82 6.42 13.24
C HIS A 133 3.83 5.65 11.90
N LEU A 134 3.39 4.41 11.95
CA LEU A 134 3.39 3.45 10.84
C LEU A 134 1.97 3.26 10.32
N LEU A 135 1.79 3.20 9.01
CA LEU A 135 0.49 2.90 8.40
C LEU A 135 0.02 1.49 8.80
N GLY A 136 -1.23 1.36 9.24
CA GLY A 136 -1.78 0.12 9.77
C GLY A 136 -2.49 -0.73 8.72
N HIS A 137 -3.75 -0.41 8.46
CA HIS A 137 -4.60 -1.07 7.48
C HIS A 137 -4.76 -0.14 6.28
N PHE A 138 -4.55 -0.65 5.07
CA PHE A 138 -4.59 0.17 3.87
C PHE A 138 -4.96 -0.62 2.62
N ARG A 139 -5.41 0.12 1.60
CA ARG A 139 -5.68 -0.38 0.25
C ARG A 139 -4.94 0.48 -0.76
N ILE A 140 -4.43 -0.16 -1.82
CA ILE A 140 -3.80 0.52 -2.95
C ILE A 140 -4.59 0.15 -4.20
N SER A 141 -4.94 1.17 -4.99
CA SER A 141 -5.54 0.99 -6.32
C SER A 141 -4.77 1.79 -7.36
N ALA A 142 -4.88 1.35 -8.62
CA ALA A 142 -4.33 2.04 -9.78
C ALA A 142 -5.46 2.37 -10.76
N THR A 143 -5.28 3.40 -11.57
CA THR A 143 -6.28 3.85 -12.55
C THR A 143 -5.63 4.28 -13.86
N ASP A 144 -6.39 4.21 -14.94
CA ASP A 144 -6.09 4.73 -16.28
C ASP A 144 -6.84 6.03 -16.58
N THR A 145 -7.63 6.55 -15.62
CA THR A 145 -8.38 7.80 -15.77
C THR A 145 -7.42 8.95 -16.11
N PRO A 146 -7.63 9.75 -17.18
CA PRO A 146 -6.62 10.71 -17.66
C PRO A 146 -6.11 11.72 -16.62
N ARG A 147 -6.97 12.14 -15.69
CA ARG A 147 -6.63 13.09 -14.62
C ARG A 147 -7.19 12.58 -13.29
N PRO A 148 -6.50 11.65 -12.63
CA PRO A 148 -7.01 11.08 -11.40
C PRO A 148 -6.93 12.10 -10.26
N GLY A 149 -7.95 12.12 -9.42
CA GLY A 149 -8.14 13.00 -8.27
C GLY A 149 -9.00 12.33 -7.20
N LEU A 150 -9.31 13.04 -6.12
CA LEU A 150 -10.10 12.47 -5.01
C LEU A 150 -11.50 12.01 -5.46
N ASP A 151 -12.07 12.68 -6.46
CA ASP A 151 -13.35 12.40 -7.11
C ASP A 151 -13.31 11.23 -8.11
N THR A 152 -12.13 10.75 -8.48
CA THR A 152 -11.99 9.61 -9.39
C THR A 152 -12.59 8.35 -8.77
N ALA A 153 -13.68 7.87 -9.35
CA ALA A 153 -14.40 6.71 -8.83
C ALA A 153 -13.46 5.49 -8.71
N THR A 154 -13.37 4.95 -7.50
CA THR A 154 -12.76 3.64 -7.26
C THR A 154 -13.80 2.59 -7.66
N VAL A 155 -13.84 2.24 -8.95
CA VAL A 155 -14.82 1.27 -9.47
C VAL A 155 -14.33 -0.15 -9.16
N PRO A 156 -15.07 -0.95 -8.37
CA PRO A 156 -14.71 -2.34 -8.14
C PRO A 156 -14.72 -3.15 -9.46
N PRO A 157 -14.02 -4.30 -9.50
CA PRO A 157 -14.16 -5.26 -10.59
C PRO A 157 -15.64 -5.55 -10.92
N ALA A 158 -15.92 -5.83 -12.20
CA ALA A 158 -17.29 -5.98 -12.69
C ALA A 158 -18.10 -7.05 -11.92
N ASP A 159 -17.46 -8.16 -11.54
CA ASP A 159 -18.08 -9.20 -10.70
C ASP A 159 -18.50 -8.63 -9.34
N ILE A 160 -17.68 -7.81 -8.70
CA ILE A 160 -18.00 -7.16 -7.43
C ILE A 160 -19.11 -6.13 -7.59
N LEU A 161 -19.09 -5.34 -8.66
CA LEU A 161 -20.18 -4.41 -8.97
C LEU A 161 -21.52 -5.13 -9.16
N GLU A 162 -21.54 -6.28 -9.84
CA GLU A 162 -22.74 -7.10 -9.97
C GLU A 162 -23.23 -7.61 -8.62
N LEU A 163 -22.33 -8.01 -7.72
CA LEU A 163 -22.71 -8.43 -6.37
C LEU A 163 -23.30 -7.28 -5.55
N VAL A 164 -22.68 -6.09 -5.60
CA VAL A 164 -23.19 -4.91 -4.89
C VAL A 164 -24.59 -4.52 -5.40
N ARG A 165 -24.83 -4.60 -6.72
CA ARG A 165 -26.15 -4.31 -7.32
C ARG A 165 -27.25 -5.28 -6.91
N LYS A 166 -26.92 -6.54 -6.61
CA LYS A 166 -27.90 -7.56 -6.20
C LYS A 166 -28.46 -7.34 -4.78
N GLN A 167 -27.80 -6.50 -3.97
CA GLN A 167 -28.07 -6.24 -2.55
C GLN A 167 -27.88 -7.48 -1.65
N VAL A 168 -27.36 -7.27 -0.43
CA VAL A 168 -26.95 -8.32 0.52
C VAL A 168 -28.03 -9.41 0.76
N PRO A 169 -29.33 -9.10 0.90
CA PRO A 169 -30.36 -10.12 1.14
C PRO A 169 -30.47 -11.16 0.02
N ASN A 170 -30.05 -10.83 -1.20
CA ASN A 170 -30.18 -11.70 -2.37
C ASN A 170 -28.87 -12.40 -2.77
N LEU A 171 -27.81 -12.25 -1.98
CA LEU A 171 -26.51 -12.87 -2.25
C LEU A 171 -26.45 -14.28 -1.68
N LYS A 172 -26.11 -15.25 -2.54
CA LYS A 172 -25.79 -16.63 -2.12
C LYS A 172 -24.49 -16.65 -1.31
N THR A 173 -24.28 -17.68 -0.49
CA THR A 173 -23.08 -17.82 0.37
C THR A 173 -21.75 -17.64 -0.37
N GLY A 174 -21.61 -18.20 -1.57
CA GLY A 174 -20.41 -18.03 -2.39
C GLY A 174 -20.20 -16.58 -2.87
N GLN A 175 -21.28 -15.85 -3.11
CA GLN A 175 -21.23 -14.43 -3.50
C GLN A 175 -20.91 -13.53 -2.31
N LEU A 176 -21.49 -13.81 -1.14
CA LEU A 176 -21.12 -13.15 0.12
C LEU A 176 -19.65 -13.36 0.45
N LYS A 177 -19.14 -14.59 0.25
CA LYS A 177 -17.72 -14.90 0.40
C LYS A 177 -16.86 -14.08 -0.57
N ARG A 178 -17.21 -14.03 -1.86
CA ARG A 178 -16.48 -13.25 -2.87
C ARG A 178 -16.46 -11.75 -2.58
N LEU A 179 -17.60 -11.18 -2.19
CA LEU A 179 -17.71 -9.77 -1.79
C LEU A 179 -16.88 -9.51 -0.53
N SER A 180 -16.98 -10.39 0.46
CA SER A 180 -16.16 -10.33 1.67
C SER A 180 -14.67 -10.45 1.37
N GLU A 181 -14.24 -11.31 0.47
CA GLU A 181 -12.84 -11.47 0.07
C GLU A 181 -12.32 -10.22 -0.62
N TYR A 182 -13.13 -9.58 -1.47
CA TYR A 182 -12.75 -8.30 -2.08
C TYR A 182 -12.52 -7.21 -1.03
N HIS A 183 -13.36 -7.13 0.00
CA HIS A 183 -13.21 -6.15 1.07
C HIS A 183 -12.14 -6.51 2.12
N ARG A 184 -11.85 -7.80 2.32
CA ARG A 184 -10.97 -8.28 3.41
C ARG A 184 -9.61 -8.78 2.96
N ARG A 185 -9.26 -8.81 1.66
CA ARG A 185 -8.09 -9.56 1.18
C ARG A 185 -6.78 -9.10 1.88
N PRO A 186 -6.17 -9.92 2.76
CA PRO A 186 -4.74 -9.81 2.99
C PRO A 186 -4.01 -10.30 1.72
N PRO A 187 -2.78 -9.84 1.44
CA PRO A 187 -1.99 -10.41 0.35
C PRO A 187 -1.81 -11.90 0.58
N THR A 188 -2.23 -12.72 -0.38
CA THR A 188 -1.80 -14.12 -0.42
C THR A 188 -0.28 -14.10 -0.57
N PRO A 189 0.51 -14.68 0.37
CA PRO A 189 1.94 -14.80 0.16
C PRO A 189 2.18 -15.57 -1.13
N PRO A 190 3.19 -15.21 -1.94
CA PRO A 190 3.64 -16.11 -2.99
C PRO A 190 3.97 -17.47 -2.37
N GLU A 191 3.54 -18.56 -3.01
CA GLU A 191 3.96 -19.91 -2.61
C GLU A 191 5.49 -19.92 -2.53
N ARG A 192 6.01 -20.13 -1.32
CA ARG A 192 7.45 -20.33 -1.12
C ARG A 192 7.82 -21.66 -1.76
N PRO A 193 8.81 -21.71 -2.67
CA PRO A 193 9.39 -22.97 -3.12
C PRO A 193 9.91 -23.77 -1.91
N ALA A 194 9.73 -25.08 -1.93
CA ALA A 194 9.94 -26.00 -0.80
C ALA A 194 11.41 -26.14 -0.32
N ASP A 195 12.35 -25.38 -0.90
CA ASP A 195 13.77 -25.76 -0.86
C ASP A 195 14.66 -24.85 0.01
N TRP A 196 14.09 -23.93 0.79
CA TRP A 196 14.91 -23.00 1.62
C TRP A 196 15.50 -23.62 2.90
N ASN A 197 15.21 -24.88 3.22
CA ASN A 197 15.78 -25.53 4.41
C ASN A 197 17.02 -26.36 4.05
N ARG A 198 18.10 -25.70 3.64
CA ARG A 198 19.45 -26.29 3.67
C ARG A 198 20.54 -25.22 3.79
N SER A 199 21.36 -25.37 4.84
CA SER A 199 22.68 -24.74 5.06
C SER A 199 22.64 -23.25 5.44
N THR A 200 22.93 -22.87 6.69
CA THR A 200 24.27 -22.96 7.30
C THR A 200 24.17 -22.99 8.84
N GLY A 201 24.63 -24.07 9.47
CA GLY A 201 25.02 -24.07 10.88
C GLY A 201 26.47 -23.55 11.02
N PRO A 202 26.85 -22.95 12.15
CA PRO A 202 28.22 -22.49 12.35
C PRO A 202 29.19 -23.68 12.48
N PRO A 203 30.46 -23.51 12.07
CA PRO A 203 31.43 -24.60 12.11
C PRO A 203 31.84 -24.94 13.55
N ASP A 204 31.97 -26.26 13.75
CA ASP A 204 32.42 -26.97 14.93
C ASP A 204 33.87 -26.58 15.30
N ASN A 205 34.08 -26.03 16.50
CA ASN A 205 35.41 -25.73 17.02
C ASN A 205 35.99 -26.99 17.65
N GLY A 206 36.60 -27.84 16.81
CA GLY A 206 37.46 -28.92 17.27
C GLY A 206 38.82 -28.39 17.71
N THR A 207 39.11 -28.47 19.02
CA THR A 207 40.48 -28.46 19.52
C THR A 207 40.65 -29.57 20.55
N ARG A 208 41.38 -30.62 20.17
CA ARG A 208 41.99 -31.60 21.08
C ARG A 208 43.50 -31.63 20.81
N ALA A 209 44.23 -31.80 21.92
CA ALA A 209 45.65 -32.15 22.10
C ALA A 209 46.67 -31.01 22.01
N ALA A 210 47.23 -30.63 23.17
CA ALA A 210 48.31 -31.38 23.80
C ALA A 210 48.05 -31.52 25.31
#